data_AF-A0A8T3XYY4-F1
#
_entry.id   AF-A0A8T3XYY4-F1
#
_cell.length_a   1.000
_cell.length_b   1.000
_cell.length_c   1.000
_cell.angle_alpha   90.00
_cell.angle_beta   90.00
_cell.angle_gamma   90.00
#
_symmetry.space_group_name_H-M   'P 1'
#
loop_
_entity.id
_entity.type
_entity.pdbx_description
1 polymer ?
#
loop_
_entity_poly.entity_id
_entity_poly.type
_entity_poly.pdbx_seq_one_letter_code
_entity_poly.pdbx_strand_id
1 'polypeptide(L)' 'MAKIPEAQNRMFKNVFVCKSCHAKIKSEPLKILAGKVKCRKCKRKSFRPLKRK' A
#
# COMPACT_ATOMS: atom_id res chain seq x y z
N MET A 1 18.83 -13.91 -10.54
CA MET A 1 17.78 -12.95 -10.97
C MET A 1 18.28 -11.54 -10.77
N ALA A 2 18.53 -10.80 -11.85
CA ALA A 2 18.93 -9.40 -11.76
C ALA A 2 17.86 -8.62 -10.98
N LYS A 3 18.27 -7.88 -9.94
CA LYS A 3 17.37 -7.03 -9.17
C LYS A 3 17.01 -5.82 -10.02
N ILE A 4 15.97 -5.94 -10.84
CA ILE A 4 15.47 -4.83 -11.67
C ILE A 4 14.78 -3.83 -10.73
N PRO A 5 15.32 -2.61 -10.54
CA PRO A 5 14.76 -1.62 -9.61
C PRO A 5 13.37 -1.12 -10.04
N GLU A 6 13.08 -1.13 -11.34
CA GLU A 6 11.80 -0.70 -11.89
C GLU A 6 10.66 -1.67 -11.52
N ALA A 7 10.92 -2.97 -11.57
CA ALA A 7 9.95 -3.99 -11.15
C ALA A 7 9.61 -3.85 -9.66
N GLN A 8 10.61 -3.52 -8.84
CA GLN A 8 10.44 -3.26 -7.41
C GLN A 8 9.59 -2.01 -7.15
N ASN A 9 9.83 -0.93 -7.89
CA ASN A 9 9.02 0.27 -7.78
C ASN A 9 7.56 0.02 -8.21
N ARG A 10 7.32 -0.76 -9.26
CA ARG A 10 5.95 -1.09 -9.71
C ARG A 10 5.15 -1.85 -8.66
N MET A 11 5.81 -2.79 -7.97
CA MET A 11 5.16 -3.71 -7.04
C MET A 11 5.03 -3.18 -5.61
N PHE A 12 5.99 -2.38 -5.12
CA PHE A 12 6.07 -2.04 -3.68
C PHE A 12 6.01 -0.54 -3.37
N LYS A 13 6.40 0.33 -4.32
CA LYS A 13 6.40 1.78 -4.05
C LYS A 13 4.97 2.29 -3.87
N ASN A 14 4.72 2.90 -2.71
CA ASN A 14 3.42 3.48 -2.33
C ASN A 14 2.25 2.48 -2.34
N VAL A 15 2.52 1.18 -2.27
CA VAL A 15 1.49 0.13 -2.18
C VAL A 15 1.20 -0.20 -0.73
N PHE A 16 -0.05 -0.01 -0.34
CA PHE A 16 -0.57 -0.30 0.98
C PHE A 16 -1.64 -1.38 0.90
N VAL A 17 -1.69 -2.24 1.91
CA VAL A 17 -2.67 -3.31 2.03
C VAL A 17 -3.59 -2.99 3.19
N CYS A 18 -4.90 -3.09 3.00
CA CYS A 18 -5.84 -2.94 4.12
C CYS A 18 -5.67 -4.09 5.12
N LYS A 19 -5.63 -3.79 6.42
CA LYS A 19 -5.51 -4.82 7.47
C LYS A 19 -6.74 -5.73 7.57
N SER A 20 -7.93 -5.25 7.16
CA SER A 20 -9.18 -6.01 7.31
C SER A 20 -9.55 -6.82 6.08
N CYS A 21 -9.52 -6.21 4.89
CA CYS A 21 -10.00 -6.86 3.66
C CYS A 21 -8.86 -7.20 2.68
N HIS A 22 -7.60 -6.92 3.05
CA HIS A 22 -6.43 -7.20 2.23
C HIS A 22 -6.41 -6.52 0.86
N ALA A 23 -7.30 -5.56 0.61
CA ALA A 23 -7.30 -4.78 -0.62
C ALA A 23 -6.01 -3.96 -0.72
N LYS A 24 -5.39 -3.99 -1.90
CA LYS A 24 -4.22 -3.19 -2.25
C LYS A 24 -4.66 -1.81 -2.71
N ILE A 25 -3.98 -0.77 -2.26
CA ILE A 25 -4.18 0.60 -2.71
C ILE A 25 -2.83 1.26 -2.96
N LYS A 26 -2.76 2.08 -4.02
CA LYS A 26 -1.64 2.98 -4.23
C LYS A 26 -2.02 4.35 -3.71
N SER A 27 -1.26 4.86 -2.75
CA SER A 27 -1.50 6.16 -2.14
C SER A 27 -0.23 6.69 -1.51
N GLU A 28 -0.13 8.00 -1.34
CA GLU A 28 1.00 8.57 -0.62
C GLU A 28 1.01 8.17 0.87
N PRO A 29 2.19 7.87 1.44
CA PRO A 29 2.33 7.47 2.84
C PRO A 29 1.78 8.53 3.80
N LEU A 30 2.00 9.81 3.50
CA LEU A 30 1.51 10.93 4.31
C LEU A 30 -0.02 10.95 4.42
N LYS A 31 -0.73 10.60 3.33
CA LYS A 31 -2.21 10.56 3.32
C LYS A 31 -2.76 9.36 4.10
N ILE A 32 -2.02 8.25 4.11
CA ILE A 32 -2.34 7.05 4.91
C ILE A 32 -2.13 7.34 6.40
N LEU A 33 -0.99 7.93 6.76
CA LEU A 33 -0.66 8.31 8.13
C LEU A 33 -1.63 9.36 8.68
N ALA A 34 -2.01 10.35 7.86
CA ALA A 34 -3.03 11.34 8.19
C ALA A 34 -4.46 10.78 8.21
N GLY A 35 -4.68 9.49 7.90
CA GLY A 35 -6.01 8.88 7.90
C GLY A 35 -6.99 9.47 6.88
N LYS A 36 -6.47 10.10 5.82
CA LYS A 36 -7.27 10.71 4.75
C LYS A 36 -7.70 9.68 3.70
N VAL A 37 -7.00 8.56 3.62
CA VAL A 37 -7.33 7.46 2.70
C VAL A 37 -8.27 6.48 3.39
N LYS A 38 -9.40 6.15 2.74
CA LYS A 38 -10.31 5.08 3.17
C LYS A 38 -10.18 3.89 2.24
N CYS A 39 -10.33 2.68 2.77
CA CYS A 39 -10.37 1.48 1.94
C CYS A 39 -11.64 1.48 1.08
N ARG A 40 -11.50 1.22 -0.22
CA ARG A 40 -12.63 1.18 -1.16
C ARG A 40 -13.65 0.07 -0.86
N LYS A 41 -13.22 -1.03 -0.23
CA LYS A 41 -14.09 -2.17 0.11
C LYS A 41 -14.72 -2.03 1.49
N CYS A 42 -13.91 -1.95 2.54
CA CYS A 42 -14.41 -1.98 3.93
C CYS A 42 -14.53 -0.60 4.58
N LYS A 43 -14.22 0.50 3.88
CA LYS A 43 -14.26 1.90 4.37
C LYS A 43 -13.36 2.22 5.57
N ARG A 44 -12.67 1.23 6.15
CA ARG A 44 -11.69 1.39 7.24
C ARG A 44 -10.43 2.10 6.76
N LYS A 45 -9.74 2.76 7.70
CA LYS A 45 -8.51 3.54 7.47
C LYS A 45 -7.24 2.79 7.88
N SER A 46 -7.37 1.54 8.31
CA SER A 46 -6.27 0.71 8.81
C SER A 46 -5.55 0.01 7.65
N PHE A 47 -4.38 0.54 7.29
CA PHE A 47 -3.50 0.01 6.25
C PHE A 47 -2.16 -0.46 6.82
N ARG A 48 -1.49 -1.36 6.09
CA ARG A 48 -0.11 -1.81 6.31
C ARG A 48 0.71 -1.58 5.03
N PRO A 49 1.97 -1.13 5.12
CA PRO A 49 2.84 -1.03 3.96
C PRO A 49 3.20 -2.43 3.44
N LEU A 50 3.24 -2.60 2.11
CA LEU A 50 3.74 -3.83 1.50
C LEU A 50 5.28 -3.74 1.38
N LYS A 51 6.01 -4.49 2.20
CA LYS A 51 7.48 -4.57 2.13
C LYS A 51 7.91 -5.79 1.31
N ARG A 52 9.02 -5.67 0.56
CA ARG A 52 9.76 -6.85 0.08
C ARG A 52 10.42 -7.54 1.27
N LYS A 53 10.48 -8.87 1.20
CA LYS A 53 11.38 -9.69 2.00
C LYS A 53 12.69 -9.88 1.22
#